data_AF-E2BYK2-F1
#
_entry.id   AF-E2BYK2-F1
#
_cell.length_a   1.000
_cell.length_b   1.000
_cell.length_c   1.000
_cell.angle_alpha   90.00
_cell.angle_beta   90.00
_cell.angle_gamma   90.00
#
_symmetry.space_group_name_H-M   'P 1'
#
loop_
_entity.id
_entity.type
_entity.pdbx_description
1 polymer ?
#
loop_
_entity_poly.entity_id
_entity_poly.type
_entity_poly.pdbx_seq_one_letter_code
_entity_poly.pdbx_strand_id
1 'polypeptide(L)'
;LGYTLVMDLAGISIGALREGILKVAAPRNNSYREAAKKRSALLRDVPIGPRELATWWVEHVAKHGGADHLKSSTRYMGVMHYYSLDVAIFYMLSSILIIYGLRKCCWRAVISQ
;
A
#
# COMPACT_ATOMS: atom_id res chain seq x y z
N LEU A 1 -15.04 -6.33 -5.60
CA LEU A 1 -16.01 -6.18 -4.49
C LEU A 1 -17.17 -5.23 -4.79
N GLY A 2 -17.13 -4.45 -5.88
CA GLY A 2 -18.33 -3.84 -6.48
C GLY A 2 -18.94 -2.64 -5.75
N TYR A 3 -18.36 -2.20 -4.64
CA TYR A 3 -18.84 -1.03 -3.87
C TYR A 3 -18.09 0.28 -4.22
N THR A 4 -17.02 0.21 -5.01
CA THR A 4 -16.21 1.35 -5.47
C THR A 4 -15.94 1.27 -6.96
N LEU A 5 -15.71 2.45 -7.57
CA LEU A 5 -15.18 2.61 -8.91
C LEU A 5 -13.73 3.12 -8.80
N VAL A 6 -12.77 2.36 -9.31
CA VAL A 6 -11.36 2.75 -9.35
C VAL A 6 -11.09 3.38 -10.71
N MET A 7 -10.45 4.54 -10.71
CA MET A 7 -10.05 5.25 -11.93
C MET A 7 -8.57 5.58 -11.83
N ASP A 8 -7.89 5.51 -12.97
CA ASP A 8 -6.52 5.99 -13.08
C ASP A 8 -6.51 7.53 -13.10
N LEU A 9 -5.72 8.11 -12.21
CA LEU A 9 -5.62 9.57 -12.04
C LEU A 9 -4.67 10.19 -13.08
N ALA A 10 -3.70 9.42 -13.59
CA ALA A 10 -2.68 9.94 -14.48
C ALA A 10 -3.23 10.37 -15.85
N GLY A 11 -4.36 9.79 -16.28
CA GLY A 11 -5.00 10.06 -17.58
C GLY A 11 -6.42 10.61 -17.51
N ILE A 12 -6.90 11.06 -16.34
CA ILE A 12 -8.32 11.36 -16.18
C ILE A 12 -8.75 12.69 -16.82
N SER A 13 -9.84 12.66 -17.58
CA SER A 13 -10.52 13.87 -18.10
C SER A 13 -11.71 14.25 -17.23
N ILE A 14 -12.12 15.52 -17.28
CA ILE A 14 -13.29 16.03 -16.53
C ILE A 14 -14.57 15.25 -16.87
N GLY A 15 -14.71 14.80 -18.11
CA GLY A 15 -15.85 14.00 -18.59
C GLY A 15 -15.87 12.62 -17.96
N ALA A 16 -14.73 11.94 -17.96
CA ALA A 16 -14.58 10.62 -17.33
C ALA A 16 -14.85 10.68 -15.81
N LEU A 17 -14.37 11.73 -15.14
CA LEU A 17 -14.67 11.95 -13.72
C LEU A 17 -16.16 12.17 -13.47
N ARG A 18 -16.81 13.03 -14.26
CA ARG A 18 -18.25 13.31 -14.14
C ARG A 18 -19.08 12.05 -14.35
N GLU A 19 -18.74 11.26 -15.37
CA GLU A 19 -19.41 9.99 -15.65
C GLU A 19 -19.24 9.01 -14.49
N GLY A 20 -18.02 8.90 -13.94
CA GLY A 20 -17.74 8.06 -12.78
C GLY A 20 -18.57 8.44 -11.56
N ILE A 21 -18.68 9.75 -11.26
CA ILE A 21 -19.52 10.25 -10.16
C ILE A 21 -20.99 9.91 -10.39
N LEU A 22 -21.52 10.21 -11.58
CA LEU A 22 -22.94 9.93 -11.89
C LEU A 22 -23.26 8.43 -11.83
N LYS A 23 -22.33 7.58 -12.25
CA LYS A 23 -22.46 6.13 -12.19
C LYS A 23 -22.53 5.63 -10.74
N VAL A 24 -21.70 6.15 -9.84
CA VAL A 24 -21.68 5.76 -8.43
C VAL A 24 -22.80 6.42 -7.63
N ALA A 25 -23.20 7.64 -7.98
CA ALA A 25 -24.25 8.41 -7.29
C ALA A 25 -25.65 8.19 -7.87
N ALA A 26 -25.83 7.23 -8.78
CA ALA A 26 -27.10 6.96 -9.44
C ALA A 26 -28.25 6.79 -8.41
N PRO A 27 -29.39 7.48 -8.57
CA PRO A 27 -30.46 7.48 -7.57
C PRO A 27 -31.34 6.21 -7.59
N ARG A 28 -31.43 5.52 -8.74
CA ARG A 28 -32.21 4.28 -8.91
C ARG A 28 -31.30 3.13 -9.36
N ASN A 29 -31.58 1.91 -8.90
CA ASN A 29 -30.85 0.68 -9.23
C ASN A 29 -29.32 0.77 -9.06
N ASN A 30 -28.88 1.29 -7.91
CA ASN A 30 -27.46 1.54 -7.64
C ASN A 30 -26.82 0.34 -6.95
N SER A 31 -26.16 -0.52 -7.76
CA SER A 31 -25.43 -1.68 -7.27
C SER A 31 -24.29 -1.32 -6.32
N TYR A 32 -23.60 -0.18 -6.55
CA TYR A 32 -22.54 0.30 -5.67
C TYR A 32 -23.07 0.61 -4.27
N ARG A 33 -24.24 1.27 -4.18
CA ARG A 33 -24.89 1.59 -2.91
C ARG A 33 -25.33 0.34 -2.15
N GLU A 34 -25.93 -0.63 -2.84
CA GLU A 34 -26.36 -1.87 -2.18
C GLU A 34 -25.16 -2.72 -1.72
N ALA A 35 -24.09 -2.80 -2.52
CA ALA A 35 -22.84 -3.42 -2.12
C ALA A 35 -22.19 -2.70 -0.91
N ALA A 36 -22.21 -1.36 -0.90
CA ALA A 36 -21.71 -0.56 0.21
C ALA A 36 -22.54 -0.75 1.50
N LYS A 37 -23.88 -0.80 1.41
CA LYS A 37 -24.75 -1.11 2.55
C LYS A 37 -24.50 -2.50 3.11
N LYS A 38 -24.40 -3.52 2.24
CA LYS A 38 -24.07 -4.90 2.66
C LYS A 38 -22.74 -4.94 3.41
N ARG A 39 -21.72 -4.23 2.90
CA ARG A 39 -20.42 -4.10 3.58
C ARG A 39 -20.53 -3.36 4.90
N SER A 40 -21.29 -2.27 4.95
CA SER A 40 -21.52 -1.52 6.18
C SER A 40 -22.22 -2.36 7.25
N ALA A 41 -23.14 -3.24 6.87
CA ALA A 41 -23.80 -4.15 7.80
C ALA A 41 -22.78 -5.15 8.39
N LEU A 42 -21.98 -5.79 7.55
CA LEU A 42 -20.93 -6.71 8.00
C LEU A 42 -19.88 -6.04 8.90
N LEU A 43 -19.50 -4.79 8.63
CA LEU A 43 -18.55 -4.04 9.46
C LEU A 43 -19.12 -3.66 10.83
N ARG A 44 -20.44 -3.52 10.94
CA ARG A 44 -21.14 -3.24 12.20
C ARG A 44 -21.52 -4.50 12.95
N ASP A 45 -21.47 -5.65 12.29
CA ASP A 45 -21.73 -6.98 12.84
C ASP A 45 -20.49 -7.50 13.59
N VAL A 46 -20.04 -6.72 14.57
CA VAL A 46 -18.92 -7.06 15.44
C VAL A 46 -19.50 -7.23 16.85
N PRO A 47 -19.08 -8.27 17.61
CA PRO A 47 -19.67 -8.58 18.91
C PRO A 47 -19.51 -7.48 19.97
N ILE A 48 -18.53 -6.58 19.79
CA ILE A 48 -18.26 -5.45 20.69
C ILE A 48 -18.52 -4.16 19.92
N GLY A 49 -19.33 -3.28 20.50
CA GLY A 49 -19.64 -1.98 19.91
C GLY A 49 -18.39 -1.11 19.75
N PRO A 50 -18.28 -0.27 18.69
CA PRO A 50 -17.08 0.54 18.45
C PRO A 50 -16.69 1.46 19.62
N ARG A 51 -17.70 1.95 20.37
CA ARG A 51 -17.48 2.79 21.56
C ARG A 51 -16.80 2.02 22.68
N GLU A 52 -17.31 0.85 23.02
CA GLU A 52 -16.75 0.02 24.09
C GLU A 52 -15.37 -0.50 23.70
N LEU A 53 -15.19 -0.90 22.44
CA LEU A 53 -13.89 -1.31 21.91
C LEU A 53 -12.85 -0.19 22.02
N ALA A 54 -13.23 1.06 21.73
CA ALA A 54 -12.33 2.20 21.86
C ALA A 54 -11.94 2.44 23.33
N THR A 55 -12.91 2.42 24.26
CA THR A 55 -12.62 2.51 25.69
C THR A 55 -11.68 1.39 26.14
N TRP A 56 -11.95 0.16 25.73
CA TRP A 56 -11.13 -1.00 26.04
C TRP A 56 -9.68 -0.83 25.55
N TRP A 57 -9.46 -0.35 24.31
CA TRP A 57 -8.11 -0.10 23.81
C TRP A 57 -7.38 0.98 24.58
N VAL A 58 -8.07 2.06 24.97
CA VAL A 58 -7.47 3.13 25.80
C VAL A 58 -7.04 2.59 27.16
N GLU A 59 -7.91 1.83 27.83
CA GLU A 59 -7.60 1.18 29.11
C GLU A 59 -6.46 0.17 28.96
N HIS A 60 -6.47 -0.63 27.89
CA HIS A 60 -5.45 -1.62 27.61
C HIS A 60 -4.07 -0.96 27.42
N VAL A 61 -4.00 0.12 26.64
CA VAL A 61 -2.75 0.86 26.40
C VAL A 61 -2.26 1.53 27.69
N ALA A 62 -3.16 2.13 28.47
CA ALA A 62 -2.83 2.74 29.76
C ALA A 62 -2.31 1.70 30.76
N LYS A 63 -2.95 0.52 30.84
CA LYS A 63 -2.56 -0.59 31.72
C LYS A 63 -1.19 -1.17 31.37
N HIS A 64 -0.82 -1.19 30.09
CA HIS A 64 0.43 -1.77 29.60
C HIS A 64 1.47 -0.71 29.20
N GLY A 65 1.41 0.48 29.81
CA GLY A 65 2.47 1.49 29.71
C GLY A 65 2.74 1.99 28.29
N GLY A 66 1.72 2.04 27.43
CA GLY A 66 1.85 2.49 26.04
C GLY A 66 1.90 1.39 24.99
N ALA A 67 1.67 0.12 25.38
CA ALA A 67 1.54 -1.04 24.50
C ALA A 67 2.67 -1.12 23.45
N ASP A 68 3.92 -1.24 23.92
CA ASP A 68 5.10 -1.26 23.04
C ASP A 68 5.07 -2.37 21.98
N HIS A 69 4.33 -3.46 22.25
CA HIS A 69 4.11 -4.55 21.30
C HIS A 69 3.16 -4.18 20.14
N LEU A 70 2.30 -3.17 20.29
CA LEU A 70 1.45 -2.64 19.20
C LEU A 70 2.20 -1.60 18.37
N LYS A 71 3.29 -1.04 18.88
CA LYS A 71 4.12 -0.10 18.13
C LYS A 71 4.85 -0.87 17.04
N SER A 72 4.87 -0.31 15.83
CA SER A 72 5.64 -0.91 14.74
C SER A 72 7.11 -1.06 15.16
N SER A 73 7.64 -2.27 14.99
CA SER A 73 9.06 -2.59 15.24
C SER A 73 10.00 -1.67 14.44
N THR A 74 9.53 -1.12 13.31
CA THR A 74 10.26 -0.13 12.50
C THR A 74 10.67 1.12 13.27
N ARG A 75 9.94 1.50 14.34
CA ARG A 75 10.31 2.67 15.17
C ARG A 75 11.66 2.48 15.90
N TYR A 76 12.02 1.24 16.21
CA TYR A 76 13.26 0.90 16.92
C TYR A 76 14.37 0.42 15.97
N MET A 77 14.11 0.38 14.67
CA MET A 77 15.10 -0.02 13.67
C MET A 77 16.10 1.12 13.44
N GLY A 78 17.39 0.78 13.48
CA GLY A 78 18.45 1.69 13.09
C GLY A 78 18.37 2.07 11.61
N VAL A 79 18.91 3.24 11.26
CA VAL A 79 18.90 3.81 9.90
C VAL A 79 19.41 2.82 8.84
N MET A 80 20.41 1.99 9.18
CA MET A 80 20.98 1.00 8.27
C MET A 80 19.98 -0.10 7.85
N HIS A 81 19.16 -0.56 8.80
CA HIS A 81 18.15 -1.59 8.55
C HIS A 81 16.91 -1.00 7.90
N TYR A 82 16.55 0.22 8.28
CA TYR A 82 15.44 0.95 7.69
C TYR A 82 15.63 1.17 6.18
N TYR A 83 16.84 1.55 5.75
CA TYR A 83 17.17 1.74 4.34
C TYR A 83 17.68 0.48 3.62
N SER A 84 17.72 -0.68 4.31
CA SER A 84 18.23 -1.94 3.75
C SER A 84 19.54 -1.75 2.97
N LEU A 85 20.53 -1.09 3.58
CA LEU A 85 21.77 -0.73 2.88
C LEU A 85 22.51 -1.93 2.27
N ASP A 86 22.40 -3.11 2.90
CA ASP A 86 22.95 -4.36 2.36
C ASP A 86 22.40 -4.68 0.96
N VAL A 87 21.09 -4.55 0.79
CA VAL A 87 20.41 -4.76 -0.49
C VAL A 87 20.84 -3.71 -1.53
N ALA A 88 20.98 -2.45 -1.11
CA ALA A 88 21.44 -1.38 -2.00
C ALA A 88 22.88 -1.61 -2.50
N ILE A 89 23.77 -2.06 -1.62
CA ILE A 89 25.16 -2.39 -1.96
C ILE A 89 25.20 -3.57 -2.93
N PHE A 90 24.40 -4.62 -2.69
CA PHE A 90 24.30 -5.77 -3.59
C PHE A 90 23.86 -5.36 -5.01
N TYR A 91 22.85 -4.50 -5.14
CA TYR A 91 22.40 -3.99 -6.44
C TYR A 91 23.45 -3.11 -7.13
N MET A 92 24.18 -2.28 -6.38
CA MET A 92 25.25 -1.45 -6.94
C MET A 92 26.41 -2.31 -7.46
N LEU A 93 26.87 -3.28 -6.68
CA LEU A 93 27.97 -4.18 -7.08
C LEU A 93 27.60 -5.03 -8.29
N SER A 94 26.41 -5.64 -8.28
CA SER A 94 25.93 -6.44 -9.42
C SER A 94 25.85 -5.61 -10.69
N SER A 95 25.35 -4.37 -10.61
CA SER A 95 25.26 -3.46 -11.76
C SER A 95 26.65 -3.10 -12.31
N ILE A 96 27.62 -2.81 -11.45
CA ILE A 96 29.01 -2.53 -11.85
C ILE A 96 29.63 -3.73 -12.57
N LEU A 97 29.45 -4.95 -12.02
CA LEU A 97 29.98 -6.17 -12.62
C LEU A 97 29.36 -6.46 -14.00
N ILE A 98 28.05 -6.24 -14.15
CA ILE A 98 27.37 -6.39 -15.43
C ILE A 98 27.93 -5.39 -16.45
N ILE A 99 28.05 -4.11 -16.09
CA ILE A 99 28.61 -3.08 -16.97
C ILE A 99 30.05 -3.42 -17.37
N TYR A 100 30.88 -3.83 -16.41
CA TYR A 100 32.24 -4.25 -16.68
C TYR A 100 32.30 -5.46 -17.61
N GLY A 101 31.45 -6.47 -17.38
CA GLY A 101 31.30 -7.65 -18.24
C GLY A 101 30.93 -7.27 -19.67
N LEU A 102 29.90 -6.42 -19.83
CA LEU A 102 29.46 -5.92 -21.14
C LEU A 102 30.58 -5.15 -21.85
N ARG A 103 31.25 -4.22 -21.16
CA ARG A 103 32.39 -3.48 -21.74
C ARG A 103 33.50 -4.41 -22.20
N LYS A 104 33.86 -5.41 -21.38
CA LYS A 104 34.89 -6.40 -21.71
C LYS A 104 34.48 -7.28 -22.89
N CYS A 105 33.22 -7.70 -22.95
CA CYS A 105 32.69 -8.47 -24.08
C CYS A 105 32.68 -7.65 -25.36
N CYS A 106 32.20 -6.40 -25.34
CA CYS A 106 32.24 -5.50 -26.48
C CYS A 106 33.68 -5.24 -26.95
N TRP A 107 34.61 -4.99 -26.02
CA TRP A 107 36.02 -4.77 -26.37
C TRP A 107 36.67 -6.02 -27.00
N ARG A 108 36.37 -7.21 -26.47
CA ARG A 108 36.82 -8.48 -27.07
C ARG A 108 36.22 -8.73 -28.45
N ALA A 109 34.95 -8.39 -28.67
CA ALA A 109 34.30 -8.52 -29.97
C ALA A 109 34.92 -7.56 -31.01
N VAL A 110 35.24 -6.33 -30.62
CA VAL A 110 35.91 -5.35 -31.49
C VAL A 110 37.35 -5.76 -31.84
N ILE A 111 38.09 -6.36 -30.92
CA ILE A 111 39.45 -6.89 -31.18
C ILE A 111 39.43 -8.17 -32.03
N SER A 112 38.35 -8.95 -31.93
CA SER A 112 38.17 -10.19 -32.70
C SER A 112 37.66 -9.96 -34.13
N GLN A 113 37.32 -8.72 -34.49
CA GLN A 113 36.86 -8.30 -35.82
C GLN A 113 38.01 -7.63 -36.57
#